data_AF-A0AAP2DDD5-F1
#
_entry.id   AF-A0AAP2DDD5-F1
#
_cell.length_a   1.000
_cell.length_b   1.000
_cell.length_c   1.000
_cell.angle_alpha   90.00
_cell.angle_beta   90.00
_cell.angle_gamma   90.00
#
_symmetry.space_group_name_H-M   'P 1'
#
loop_
_entity.id
_entity.type
_entity.pdbx_description
1 polymer ?
#
loop_
_entity_poly.entity_id
_entity_poly.type
_entity_poly.pdbx_seq_one_letter_code
_entity_poly.pdbx_strand_id
1 'polypeptide(L)'
;MRLSCCLLILALLASCSPMAMVDLHDEARFNESPTIVKTGNRYFIRFRYADNHDLPLYFMTVRSRIMGDKLVFFIPATASAGDMAGELQLEEITSHKQLDLIQQQHAFWKDVNGQLVTMPVRDADETDVALIKSGDGYVYY
;
A
#
# COMPACT_ATOMS: atom_id res chain seq x y z
N MET A 1 -28.22 -40.76 -14.77
CA MET A 1 -27.87 -39.40 -15.26
C MET A 1 -28.31 -38.32 -14.27
N ARG A 2 -27.69 -38.21 -13.07
CA ARG A 2 -27.95 -37.09 -12.13
C ARG A 2 -26.73 -36.64 -11.31
N LEU A 3 -25.53 -37.17 -11.57
CA LEU A 3 -24.31 -36.81 -10.82
C LEU A 3 -23.44 -35.74 -11.51
N SER A 4 -23.63 -35.49 -12.81
CA SER A 4 -22.74 -34.60 -13.58
C SER A 4 -23.03 -33.11 -13.39
N CYS A 5 -24.21 -32.71 -12.90
CA CYS A 5 -24.51 -31.28 -12.67
C CYS A 5 -23.83 -30.71 -11.41
N CYS A 6 -23.51 -31.53 -10.41
CA CYS A 6 -22.91 -31.01 -9.16
C CYS A 6 -21.43 -30.66 -9.30
N LEU A 7 -20.70 -31.28 -10.24
CA LEU A 7 -19.27 -31.02 -10.47
C LEU A 7 -19.01 -29.67 -11.16
N LEU A 8 -19.95 -29.17 -11.97
CA LEU A 8 -19.83 -27.88 -12.66
C LEU A 8 -19.96 -26.67 -11.71
N ILE A 9 -20.74 -26.80 -10.63
CA ILE A 9 -20.93 -25.72 -9.66
C ILE A 9 -19.71 -25.56 -8.74
N LEU A 10 -19.03 -26.68 -8.41
CA LEU A 10 -17.79 -26.64 -7.62
C LEU A 10 -16.61 -26.02 -8.39
N ALA A 11 -16.56 -26.17 -9.71
CA ALA A 11 -15.51 -25.55 -10.54
C ALA A 11 -15.67 -24.01 -10.63
N LEU A 12 -16.90 -23.50 -10.57
CA LEU A 12 -17.19 -22.06 -10.66
C LEU A 12 -16.92 -21.28 -9.37
N LEU A 13 -16.79 -21.96 -8.22
CA LEU A 13 -16.47 -21.32 -6.93
C LEU A 13 -14.96 -21.26 -6.62
N ALA A 14 -14.12 -21.91 -7.44
CA ALA A 14 -12.68 -21.99 -7.21
C ALA A 14 -11.88 -20.82 -7.80
N SER A 15 -12.48 -19.96 -8.63
CA SER A 15 -11.82 -18.80 -9.23
C SER A 15 -11.99 -17.54 -8.39
N CYS A 16 -11.74 -17.62 -7.08
CA CYS A 16 -11.49 -16.42 -6.28
C CYS A 16 -9.98 -16.17 -6.34
N SER A 17 -9.51 -15.55 -7.44
CA SER A 17 -8.10 -15.17 -7.55
C SER A 17 -7.76 -14.27 -6.36
N PRO A 18 -6.76 -14.61 -5.53
CA PRO A 18 -6.33 -13.71 -4.49
C PRO A 18 -5.93 -12.40 -5.16
N MET A 19 -6.51 -11.30 -4.68
CA MET A 19 -6.12 -9.95 -5.10
C MET A 19 -4.60 -9.87 -4.95
N ALA A 20 -3.89 -9.76 -6.08
CA ALA A 20 -2.43 -9.68 -6.05
C ALA A 20 -2.05 -8.47 -5.19
N MET A 21 -1.13 -8.67 -4.25
CA MET A 21 -0.60 -7.60 -3.41
C MET A 21 0.75 -7.18 -3.97
N VAL A 22 1.22 -5.99 -3.60
CA VAL A 22 2.57 -5.52 -3.93
C VAL A 22 3.50 -5.79 -2.74
N ASP A 23 4.66 -6.39 -3.01
CA ASP A 23 5.68 -6.62 -1.98
C ASP A 23 6.31 -5.29 -1.52
N LEU A 24 6.72 -5.19 -0.26
CA LEU A 24 7.35 -3.98 0.28
C LEU A 24 8.65 -3.63 -0.46
N HIS A 25 9.34 -4.64 -0.97
CA HIS A 25 10.62 -4.52 -1.68
C HIS A 25 10.48 -4.84 -3.17
N ASP A 26 9.28 -4.72 -3.74
CA ASP A 26 9.05 -4.95 -5.17
C ASP A 26 9.76 -3.86 -6.01
N GLU A 27 10.99 -4.14 -6.44
CA GLU A 27 11.79 -3.22 -7.27
C GLU A 27 11.15 -2.93 -8.63
N ALA A 28 10.21 -3.77 -9.09
CA ALA A 28 9.44 -3.48 -10.31
C ALA A 28 8.36 -2.41 -10.07
N ARG A 29 8.08 -2.05 -8.81
CA ARG A 29 7.05 -1.08 -8.41
C ARG A 29 7.61 0.09 -7.62
N PHE A 30 8.67 -0.12 -6.84
CA PHE A 30 9.24 0.87 -5.95
C PHE A 30 10.75 1.05 -6.19
N ASN A 31 11.18 2.30 -6.33
CA ASN A 31 12.60 2.65 -6.19
C ASN A 31 13.01 2.69 -4.71
N GLU A 32 12.07 3.01 -3.83
CA GLU A 32 12.27 3.07 -2.40
C GLU A 32 11.09 2.40 -1.70
N SER A 33 11.38 1.46 -0.82
CA SER A 33 10.34 0.75 -0.06
C SER A 33 9.41 1.70 0.68
N PRO A 34 8.10 1.39 0.74
CA PRO A 34 7.16 2.18 1.53
C PRO A 34 7.60 2.37 2.98
N THR A 35 7.51 3.60 3.47
CA THR A 35 7.85 3.98 4.86
C THR A 35 6.79 4.92 5.43
N ILE A 36 6.71 5.00 6.76
CA ILE A 36 5.87 5.99 7.44
C ILE A 36 6.72 7.23 7.74
N VAL A 37 6.26 8.38 7.29
CA VAL A 37 6.91 9.68 7.53
C VAL A 37 6.06 10.51 8.49
N LYS A 38 6.73 11.12 9.47
CA LYS A 38 6.12 11.98 10.49
C LYS A 38 6.56 13.44 10.31
N THR A 39 5.60 14.37 10.32
CA THR A 39 5.88 15.81 10.41
C THR A 39 4.96 16.47 11.44
N GLY A 40 5.53 16.90 12.56
CA GLY A 40 4.76 17.35 13.72
C GLY A 40 3.80 16.25 14.21
N ASN A 41 2.49 16.51 14.11
CA ASN A 41 1.42 15.58 14.50
C ASN A 41 0.79 14.84 13.32
N ARG A 42 1.32 14.99 12.10
CA ARG A 42 0.80 14.35 10.88
C ARG A 42 1.68 13.19 10.48
N TYR A 43 1.06 12.15 9.93
CA TYR A 43 1.72 10.92 9.49
C TYR A 43 1.30 10.58 8.07
N PHE A 44 2.24 10.10 7.27
CA PHE A 44 2.04 9.80 5.86
C PHE A 44 2.66 8.46 5.51
N ILE A 45 2.05 7.71 4.60
CA ILE A 45 2.74 6.63 3.88
C ILE A 45 3.47 7.27 2.70
N ARG A 46 4.77 7.02 2.60
CA ARG A 46 5.65 7.49 1.52
C ARG A 46 6.21 6.33 0.74
N PHE A 47 6.15 6.41 -0.58
CA PHE A 47 6.94 5.54 -1.47
C PHE A 47 7.27 6.27 -2.76
N ARG A 48 8.35 5.85 -3.41
CA ARG A 48 8.73 6.32 -4.75
C ARG A 48 8.48 5.20 -5.75
N TYR A 49 7.73 5.50 -6.80
CA TYR A 49 7.53 4.56 -7.90
C TYR A 49 8.88 4.20 -8.54
N ALA A 50 8.98 2.97 -9.05
CA ALA A 50 10.18 2.56 -9.78
C ALA A 50 10.45 3.51 -10.97
N ASP A 51 11.73 3.71 -11.31
CA ASP A 51 12.12 4.46 -12.51
C ASP A 51 12.26 3.49 -13.69
N ASN A 52 11.15 2.80 -13.98
CA ASN A 52 11.09 1.78 -15.02
C ASN A 52 9.97 2.13 -15.99
N HIS A 53 10.34 2.73 -17.12
CA HIS A 53 9.41 3.06 -18.20
C HIS A 53 8.99 1.85 -19.05
N ASP A 54 9.63 0.69 -18.88
CA ASP A 54 9.27 -0.54 -19.60
C ASP A 54 8.04 -1.22 -18.99
N LEU A 55 7.72 -0.90 -17.72
CA LEU A 55 6.52 -1.35 -17.05
C LEU A 55 5.60 -0.16 -16.82
N PRO A 56 4.33 -0.23 -17.23
CA PRO A 56 3.41 0.85 -16.92
C PRO A 56 3.17 0.89 -15.41
N LEU A 57 3.64 1.97 -14.78
CA LEU A 57 3.52 2.22 -13.35
C LEU A 57 2.31 3.09 -13.10
N TYR A 58 1.26 2.44 -12.65
CA TYR A 58 -0.03 3.05 -12.39
C TYR A 58 -0.12 3.61 -10.99
N PHE A 59 -1.03 4.56 -10.79
CA PHE A 59 -1.36 5.06 -9.47
C PHE A 59 -1.73 3.90 -8.53
N MET A 60 -0.94 3.74 -7.48
CA MET A 60 -1.12 2.76 -6.43
C MET A 60 -1.77 3.44 -5.24
N THR A 61 -2.89 2.89 -4.75
CA THR A 61 -3.57 3.39 -3.55
C THR A 61 -3.26 2.48 -2.36
N VAL A 62 -2.69 3.04 -1.31
CA VAL A 62 -2.45 2.29 -0.07
C VAL A 62 -3.79 2.02 0.63
N ARG A 63 -3.99 0.76 1.00
CA ARG A 63 -5.10 0.32 1.84
C ARG A 63 -4.57 -0.09 3.19
N SER A 64 -5.46 -0.07 4.18
CA SER A 64 -5.12 -0.48 5.53
C SER A 64 -6.28 -1.21 6.20
N ARG A 65 -5.95 -2.06 7.18
CA ARG A 65 -6.92 -2.75 8.04
C ARG A 65 -6.33 -2.89 9.44
N ILE A 66 -7.18 -2.79 10.45
CA ILE A 66 -6.80 -3.08 11.84
C ILE A 66 -7.15 -4.53 12.16
N MET A 67 -6.17 -5.30 12.61
CA MET A 67 -6.29 -6.71 12.98
C MET A 67 -5.85 -6.88 14.43
N GLY A 68 -6.80 -6.82 15.37
CA GLY A 68 -6.47 -6.77 16.80
C GLY A 68 -5.76 -5.47 17.16
N ASP A 69 -4.53 -5.61 17.65
CA ASP A 69 -3.62 -4.53 18.02
C ASP A 69 -2.65 -4.13 16.89
N LYS A 70 -2.88 -4.61 15.65
CA LYS A 70 -1.99 -4.35 14.50
C LYS A 70 -2.68 -3.47 13.47
N LEU A 71 -1.97 -2.48 12.97
CA LEU A 71 -2.31 -1.75 11.75
C LEU A 71 -1.55 -2.36 10.58
N VAL A 72 -2.28 -2.88 9.60
CA VAL A 72 -1.70 -3.58 8.45
C VAL A 72 -1.99 -2.79 7.17
N PHE A 73 -0.96 -2.30 6.51
CA PHE A 73 -0.98 -1.65 5.20
C PHE A 73 -0.73 -2.66 4.08
N PHE A 74 -1.32 -2.39 2.92
CA PHE A 74 -1.12 -3.16 1.70
C PHE A 74 -1.58 -2.35 0.49
N ILE A 75 -0.98 -2.57 -0.68
CA ILE A 75 -1.50 -2.08 -1.95
C ILE A 75 -2.14 -3.26 -2.70
N PRO A 76 -3.46 -3.20 -2.99
CA PRO A 76 -4.05 -4.14 -3.94
C PRO A 76 -3.55 -3.81 -5.34
N ALA A 77 -3.20 -4.81 -6.13
CA ALA A 77 -2.89 -4.63 -7.54
C ALA A 77 -4.16 -4.17 -8.27
N THR A 78 -4.23 -2.88 -8.56
CA THR A 78 -5.29 -2.31 -9.41
C THR A 78 -4.71 -1.95 -10.77
N ALA A 79 -5.43 -2.30 -11.83
CA ALA A 79 -5.14 -1.82 -13.17
C ALA A 79 -5.86 -0.48 -13.37
N SER A 80 -5.12 0.61 -13.38
CA SER A 80 -5.53 1.92 -13.89
C SER A 80 -4.56 2.34 -14.99
N ALA A 81 -4.73 3.49 -15.65
CA ALA A 81 -3.78 4.01 -16.63
C ALA A 81 -3.12 5.29 -16.10
N GLY A 82 -1.81 5.44 -16.31
CA GLY A 82 -1.00 6.60 -15.89
C GLY A 82 0.50 6.28 -16.03
N ASP A 83 1.33 7.31 -16.11
CA ASP A 83 2.79 7.21 -16.02
C ASP A 83 3.21 7.87 -14.70
N MET A 84 3.51 7.04 -13.70
CA MET A 84 3.99 7.47 -12.39
C MET A 84 5.48 7.17 -12.21
N ALA A 85 6.22 6.86 -13.28
CA ALA A 85 7.62 6.45 -13.16
C ALA A 85 8.46 7.48 -12.40
N GLY A 86 9.19 7.03 -11.39
CA GLY A 86 10.03 7.87 -10.52
C GLY A 86 9.29 8.84 -9.58
N GLU A 87 7.97 8.99 -9.72
CA GLU A 87 7.18 9.92 -8.93
C GLU A 87 7.18 9.56 -7.44
N LEU A 88 7.02 10.58 -6.59
CA LEU A 88 6.92 10.42 -5.16
C LEU A 88 5.45 10.48 -4.73
N GLN A 89 4.98 9.45 -4.02
CA GLN A 89 3.64 9.42 -3.43
C GLN A 89 3.69 9.69 -1.94
N LEU A 90 2.76 10.53 -1.46
CA LEU A 90 2.45 10.71 -0.04
C LEU A 90 0.94 10.56 0.18
N GLU A 91 0.56 9.62 1.06
CA GLU A 91 -0.84 9.43 1.48
C GLU A 91 -0.97 9.70 2.98
N GLU A 92 -1.81 10.67 3.35
CA GLU A 92 -2.00 11.06 4.77
C GLU A 92 -2.82 10.03 5.54
N ILE A 93 -2.35 9.72 6.76
CA ILE A 93 -3.02 8.83 7.70
C ILE A 93 -3.77 9.70 8.70
N THR A 94 -5.08 9.82 8.54
CA THR A 94 -5.92 10.76 9.33
C THR A 94 -6.69 10.08 10.47
N SER A 95 -6.80 8.75 10.45
CA SER A 95 -7.57 8.02 11.47
C SER A 95 -6.85 8.00 12.81
N HIS A 96 -7.45 8.59 13.84
CA HIS A 96 -6.93 8.58 15.22
C HIS A 96 -6.52 7.19 15.69
N LYS A 97 -7.36 6.17 15.44
CA LYS A 97 -7.04 4.79 15.82
C LYS A 97 -5.83 4.22 15.10
N GLN A 98 -5.62 4.62 13.84
CA GLN A 98 -4.41 4.22 13.10
C GLN A 98 -3.18 4.93 13.65
N LEU A 99 -3.30 6.23 13.94
CA LEU A 99 -2.22 7.04 14.52
C LEU A 99 -1.76 6.47 15.87
N ASP A 100 -2.69 6.07 16.75
CA ASP A 100 -2.37 5.44 18.03
C ASP A 100 -1.53 4.16 17.85
N LEU A 101 -1.90 3.32 16.89
CA LEU A 101 -1.18 2.08 16.58
C LEU A 101 0.20 2.34 15.97
N ILE A 102 0.36 3.40 15.17
CA ILE A 102 1.67 3.81 14.64
C ILE A 102 2.59 4.26 15.77
N GLN A 103 2.07 5.07 16.70
CA GLN A 103 2.84 5.54 17.87
C GLN A 103 3.27 4.40 18.79
N GLN A 104 2.48 3.33 18.85
CA GLN A 104 2.80 2.10 19.57
C GLN A 104 3.75 1.16 18.79
N GLN A 105 4.23 1.56 17.61
CA GLN A 105 5.08 0.75 16.74
C GLN A 105 4.41 -0.55 16.25
N HIS A 106 3.09 -0.53 16.11
CA HIS A 106 2.28 -1.68 15.68
C HIS A 106 1.80 -1.53 14.23
N ALA A 107 2.61 -0.91 13.37
CA ALA A 107 2.34 -0.72 11.96
C ALA A 107 3.15 -1.70 11.10
N PHE A 108 2.47 -2.42 10.20
CA PHE A 108 3.05 -3.48 9.38
C PHE A 108 2.62 -3.34 7.92
N TRP A 109 3.48 -3.77 7.01
CA TRP A 109 3.15 -4.04 5.62
C TRP A 109 2.83 -5.52 5.44
N LYS A 110 1.80 -5.84 4.67
CA LYS A 110 1.51 -7.21 4.27
C LYS A 110 2.16 -7.51 2.92
N ASP A 111 3.12 -8.42 2.92
CA ASP A 111 3.80 -8.85 1.69
C ASP A 111 2.92 -9.80 0.84
N VAL A 112 3.43 -10.20 -0.33
CA VAL A 112 2.73 -11.12 -1.25
C VAL A 112 2.52 -12.52 -0.69
N ASN A 113 3.36 -12.94 0.25
CA ASN A 113 3.29 -14.24 0.93
C ASN A 113 2.37 -14.20 2.16
N GLY A 114 1.81 -13.03 2.49
CA GLY A 114 0.98 -12.80 3.67
C GLY A 114 1.77 -12.58 4.97
N GLN A 115 3.09 -12.46 4.90
CA GLN A 115 3.93 -12.08 6.04
C GLN A 115 3.71 -10.61 6.40
N LEU A 116 3.89 -10.30 7.68
CA LEU A 116 3.81 -8.93 8.20
C LEU A 116 5.22 -8.41 8.43
N VAL A 117 5.61 -7.40 7.67
CA VAL A 117 6.90 -6.71 7.78
C VAL A 117 6.70 -5.41 8.53
N THR A 118 7.46 -5.15 9.58
CA THR A 118 7.34 -3.91 10.35
C THR A 118 7.64 -2.70 9.47
N MET A 119 6.77 -1.69 9.48
CA MET A 119 7.01 -0.46 8.76
C MET A 119 7.83 0.51 9.61
N PRO A 120 8.98 1.01 9.11
CA PRO A 120 9.75 2.02 9.83
C PRO A 120 9.00 3.35 9.84
N VAL A 121 9.07 4.03 10.98
CA VAL A 121 8.61 5.42 11.14
C VAL A 121 9.85 6.31 11.22
N ARG A 122 9.91 7.33 10.37
CA ARG A 122 10.99 8.33 10.40
C ARG A 122 10.43 9.75 10.39
N ASP A 123 11.23 10.70 10.86
CA ASP A 123 10.91 12.12 10.69
C ASP A 123 11.00 12.53 9.22
N ALA A 124 10.16 13.48 8.83
CA ALA A 124 10.13 14.07 7.50
C ALA A 124 11.42 14.85 7.22
N ASP A 125 11.98 14.66 6.02
CA ASP A 125 13.08 15.47 5.52
C ASP A 125 12.56 16.71 4.76
N GLU A 126 13.48 17.51 4.23
CA GLU A 126 13.14 18.73 3.48
C GLU A 126 12.29 18.44 2.24
N THR A 127 12.51 17.29 1.58
CA THR A 127 11.77 16.88 0.37
C THR A 127 10.33 16.52 0.74
N ASP A 128 10.16 15.72 1.80
CA ASP A 128 8.84 15.36 2.31
C ASP A 128 8.05 16.61 2.71
N VAL A 129 8.69 17.53 3.45
CA VAL A 129 8.06 18.79 3.90
C VAL A 129 7.67 19.67 2.73
N ALA A 130 8.49 19.75 1.68
CA ALA A 130 8.17 20.52 0.48
C ALA A 130 6.92 19.96 -0.23
N LEU A 131 6.85 18.64 -0.43
CA LEU A 131 5.71 17.98 -1.08
C LEU A 131 4.42 18.11 -0.26
N ILE A 132 4.51 17.98 1.07
CA ILE A 132 3.37 18.17 1.98
C ILE A 132 2.83 19.61 1.91
N LYS A 133 3.71 20.60 1.74
CA LYS A 133 3.32 22.02 1.64
C LYS A 133 2.75 22.39 0.28
N SER A 134 3.23 21.78 -0.80
CA SER A 134 2.71 22.08 -2.14
C SER A 134 1.27 21.59 -2.32
N GLY A 135 0.86 20.57 -1.54
CA GLY A 135 -0.46 19.96 -1.66
C GLY A 135 -0.55 18.97 -2.82
N ASP A 136 0.58 18.67 -3.48
CA ASP A 136 0.65 17.67 -4.56
C ASP A 136 0.62 16.22 -4.00
N GLY A 137 0.64 16.07 -2.67
CA GLY A 137 0.31 14.81 -2.00
C GLY A 137 -1.19 14.54 -2.08
N TYR A 138 -1.59 13.56 -2.88
CA TYR A 138 -3.00 13.21 -3.04
C TYR A 138 -3.62 12.75 -1.70
N VAL A 139 -4.57 13.53 -1.18
CA VAL A 139 -5.38 13.16 -0.01
C VAL A 139 -6.67 12.49 -0.49
N TYR A 140 -6.82 11.19 -0.26
CA TYR A 140 -8.07 10.46 -0.51
C TYR A 140 -8.70 10.01 0.80
N TYR A 141 -9.98 10.36 1.00
CA TYR A 141 -10.81 10.01 2.17
C TYR A 141 -11.34 8.58 2.10
#